data_AF-A0A923RB93-F1
#
_entry.id   AF-A0A923RB93-F1
#
_cell.length_a   1.000
_cell.length_b   1.000
_cell.length_c   1.000
_cell.angle_alpha   90.00
_cell.angle_beta   90.00
_cell.angle_gamma   90.00
#
_symmetry.space_group_name_H-M   'P 1'
#
loop_
_entity.id
_entity.type
_entity.pdbx_description
1 polymer ?
#
loop_
_entity_poly.entity_id
_entity_poly.type
_entity_poly.pdbx_seq_one_letter_code
_entity_poly.pdbx_strand_id
1 'polypeptide(L)'
;MNKSTSSPKPKKDPRGGLTAAGRAAFLKSEGAHLKPGVKGKTDTPEKMKRKGSFLRRHFANLRGPLKDKDGKPTRLALSAHAWGEPVPKTPAAAKKLAEKGTLLLERYHRTQTKLKSKTQKH
;
A
#
# COMPACT_ATOMS: atom_id res chain seq x y z
N MET A 1 17.51 23.86 33.11
CA MET A 1 16.63 23.67 31.93
C MET A 1 16.96 22.34 31.29
N ASN A 2 16.16 21.30 31.55
CA ASN A 2 16.48 19.93 31.13
C ASN A 2 15.98 19.74 29.69
N LYS A 3 16.87 19.85 28.71
CA LYS A 3 16.54 19.51 27.31
C LYS A 3 16.42 17.99 27.21
N SER A 4 15.20 17.47 27.35
CA SER A 4 14.86 16.11 26.92
C SER A 4 15.16 15.98 25.43
N THR A 5 16.31 15.40 25.08
CA THR A 5 16.66 15.03 23.71
C THR A 5 15.82 13.83 23.30
N SER A 6 14.55 14.05 22.97
CA SER A 6 13.71 13.05 22.33
C SER A 6 14.28 12.75 20.94
N SER A 7 15.00 11.65 20.78
CA SER A 7 15.44 11.14 19.47
C SER A 7 14.29 11.19 18.46
N PRO A 8 14.50 11.74 17.25
CA PRO A 8 13.42 11.87 16.27
C PRO A 8 12.89 10.48 15.91
N LYS A 9 11.60 10.25 16.14
CA LYS A 9 10.95 8.97 15.79
C LYS A 9 11.18 8.66 14.30
N PRO A 10 11.60 7.44 13.94
CA PRO A 10 11.94 7.11 12.56
C PRO A 10 10.72 7.31 11.65
N LYS A 11 10.88 8.03 10.54
CA LYS A 11 9.79 8.33 9.59
C LYS A 11 9.47 7.15 8.66
N LYS A 12 10.47 6.33 8.34
CA LYS A 12 10.35 5.13 7.49
C LYS A 12 10.35 3.88 8.38
N ASP A 13 9.43 2.95 8.12
CA ASP A 13 9.43 1.64 8.81
C ASP A 13 10.41 0.70 8.08
N PRO A 14 11.34 0.04 8.79
CA PRO A 14 12.27 -0.94 8.19
C PRO A 14 11.55 -2.13 7.54
N ARG A 15 10.33 -2.46 7.97
CA ARG A 15 9.47 -3.49 7.37
C ARG A 15 8.63 -2.98 6.20
N GLY A 16 8.87 -1.73 5.78
CA GLY A 16 8.19 -1.08 4.66
C GLY A 16 7.10 -0.09 5.08
N GLY A 17 6.87 0.90 4.21
CA GLY A 17 5.90 1.99 4.43
C GLY A 17 6.40 3.13 5.32
N LEU A 18 5.51 4.07 5.61
CA LEU A 18 5.76 5.17 6.55
C LEU A 18 5.21 4.81 7.93
N THR A 19 5.96 5.16 8.97
CA THR A 19 5.49 5.07 10.35
C THR A 19 4.39 6.11 10.59
N ALA A 20 3.71 6.03 11.75
CA ALA A 20 2.75 7.07 12.13
C ALA A 20 3.41 8.47 12.18
N ALA A 21 4.63 8.55 12.75
CA ALA A 21 5.42 9.78 12.75
C ALA A 21 5.79 10.24 11.34
N GLY A 22 6.12 9.30 10.43
CA GLY A 22 6.39 9.60 9.03
C GLY A 22 5.18 10.18 8.30
N ARG A 23 3.98 9.63 8.52
CA ARG A 23 2.74 10.18 7.93
C ARG A 23 2.37 11.53 8.53
N ALA A 24 2.56 11.72 9.83
CA ALA A 24 2.37 13.02 10.48
C ALA A 24 3.35 14.08 9.97
N ALA A 25 4.61 13.70 9.74
CA ALA A 25 5.60 14.58 9.12
C ALA A 25 5.20 14.94 7.68
N PHE A 26 4.70 13.98 6.89
CA PHE A 26 4.21 14.23 5.53
C PHE A 26 3.01 15.16 5.51
N LEU A 27 2.08 15.03 6.48
CA LEU A 27 0.98 15.97 6.65
C LEU A 27 1.49 17.40 6.94
N LYS A 28 2.53 17.53 7.76
CA LYS A 28 3.12 18.83 8.10
C LYS A 28 3.89 19.46 6.93
N SER A 29 4.58 18.67 6.11
CA SER A 29 5.38 19.19 4.99
C SER A 29 4.58 19.37 3.71
N GLU A 30 3.77 18.37 3.34
CA GLU A 30 3.04 18.34 2.05
C GLU A 30 1.54 18.64 2.19
N GLY A 31 1.04 18.81 3.42
CA GLY A 31 -0.39 19.07 3.67
C GLY A 31 -1.32 17.86 3.47
N ALA A 32 -0.83 16.70 3.04
CA ALA A 32 -1.69 15.55 2.73
C ALA A 32 -1.81 14.56 3.90
N HIS A 33 -3.05 14.25 4.28
CA HIS A 33 -3.33 13.25 5.32
C HIS A 33 -3.26 11.82 4.75
N LEU A 34 -2.06 11.24 4.73
CA LEU A 34 -1.85 9.89 4.24
C LEU A 34 -2.49 8.83 5.15
N LYS A 35 -3.41 8.04 4.60
CA LYS A 35 -3.92 6.84 5.25
C LYS A 35 -2.86 5.71 5.24
N PRO A 36 -2.79 4.85 6.26
CA PRO A 36 -1.92 3.66 6.23
C PRO A 36 -2.34 2.68 5.14
N GLY A 37 -1.42 1.81 4.73
CA GLY A 37 -1.71 0.72 3.80
C GLY A 37 -2.84 -0.18 4.31
N VAL A 38 -3.66 -0.70 3.40
CA VAL A 38 -4.80 -1.57 3.75
C VAL A 38 -4.27 -2.96 4.13
N LYS A 39 -4.17 -3.21 5.44
CA LYS A 39 -3.80 -4.53 5.98
C LYS A 39 -5.07 -5.36 6.24
N GLY A 40 -4.97 -6.67 6.02
CA GLY A 40 -6.08 -7.63 6.25
C GLY A 40 -7.09 -7.73 5.11
N LYS A 41 -8.32 -8.12 5.45
CA LYS A 41 -9.41 -8.39 4.51
C LYS A 41 -9.83 -7.10 3.77
N THR A 42 -10.07 -7.22 2.47
CA THR A 42 -10.65 -6.16 1.63
C THR A 42 -12.16 -6.37 1.51
N ASP A 43 -12.85 -6.15 2.62
CA ASP A 43 -14.30 -6.33 2.80
C ASP A 43 -15.12 -5.13 2.27
N THR A 44 -14.55 -3.93 2.23
CA THR A 44 -15.24 -2.73 1.73
C THR A 44 -14.79 -2.33 0.32
N PRO A 45 -15.67 -1.68 -0.49
CA PRO A 45 -15.29 -1.16 -1.80
C PRO A 45 -14.10 -0.19 -1.75
N GLU A 46 -14.00 0.66 -0.73
CA GLU A 46 -12.86 1.58 -0.56
C GLU A 46 -11.55 0.80 -0.36
N LYS A 47 -11.55 -0.23 0.50
CA LYS A 47 -10.37 -1.07 0.75
C LYS A 47 -9.95 -1.82 -0.51
N MET A 48 -10.90 -2.36 -1.28
CA MET A 48 -10.66 -3.00 -2.57
C MET A 48 -10.00 -2.03 -3.55
N LYS A 49 -10.57 -0.84 -3.74
CA LYS A 49 -10.04 0.20 -4.62
C LYS A 49 -8.61 0.60 -4.23
N ARG A 50 -8.40 0.93 -2.95
CA ARG A 50 -7.10 1.39 -2.44
C ARG A 50 -6.02 0.34 -2.60
N LYS A 51 -6.30 -0.89 -2.16
CA LYS A 51 -5.33 -1.99 -2.23
C LYS A 51 -5.08 -2.43 -3.67
N GLY A 52 -6.14 -2.60 -4.45
CA GLY A 52 -6.03 -3.00 -5.85
C GLY A 52 -5.22 -2.01 -6.69
N SER A 53 -5.51 -0.71 -6.52
CA SER A 53 -4.79 0.35 -7.21
C SER A 53 -3.32 0.44 -6.79
N PHE A 54 -3.01 0.26 -5.50
CA PHE A 54 -1.62 0.22 -5.04
C PHE A 54 -0.85 -0.95 -5.65
N LEU A 55 -1.38 -2.16 -5.57
CA LEU A 55 -0.68 -3.35 -6.04
C LEU A 55 -0.41 -3.29 -7.56
N ARG A 56 -1.41 -2.87 -8.34
CA ARG A 56 -1.24 -2.72 -9.79
C ARG A 56 -0.20 -1.65 -10.14
N ARG A 57 -0.20 -0.50 -9.45
CA ARG A 57 0.77 0.58 -9.72
C ARG A 57 2.21 0.18 -9.40
N HIS A 58 2.44 -0.58 -8.34
CA HIS A 58 3.80 -0.90 -7.88
C HIS A 58 4.35 -2.21 -8.42
N PHE A 59 3.50 -3.18 -8.79
CA PHE A 59 3.95 -4.53 -9.13
C PHE A 59 3.58 -5.00 -10.54
N ALA A 60 2.74 -4.29 -11.29
CA ALA A 60 2.47 -4.65 -12.69
C ALA A 60 3.70 -4.39 -13.58
N ASN A 61 4.33 -3.22 -13.38
CA ASN A 61 5.57 -2.83 -14.04
C ASN A 61 6.59 -2.49 -12.95
N LEU A 62 7.53 -3.40 -12.70
CA LEU A 62 8.54 -3.22 -11.67
C LEU A 62 9.51 -2.11 -12.06
N ARG A 63 9.65 -1.11 -11.19
CA ARG A 63 10.55 0.05 -11.39
C ARG A 63 11.98 -0.21 -10.88
N GLY A 64 12.29 -1.44 -10.49
CA GLY A 64 13.58 -1.82 -9.92
C GLY A 64 13.57 -3.24 -9.36
N PRO A 65 14.73 -3.72 -8.87
CA PRO A 65 14.86 -5.08 -8.39
C PRO A 65 14.10 -5.29 -7.08
N LEU A 66 13.65 -6.52 -6.85
CA LEU A 66 12.94 -6.91 -5.62
C LEU A 66 13.90 -7.30 -4.49
N LYS A 67 15.14 -7.62 -4.84
CA LYS A 67 16.23 -7.89 -3.89
C LYS A 67 17.41 -6.98 -4.19
N ASP A 68 18.15 -6.60 -3.16
CA ASP A 68 19.43 -5.95 -3.32
C ASP A 68 20.55 -6.97 -3.63
N LYS A 69 21.78 -6.46 -3.76
CA LYS A 69 22.99 -7.25 -3.98
C LYS A 69 23.28 -8.29 -2.89
N ASP A 70 22.78 -8.06 -1.67
CA ASP A 70 22.97 -8.96 -0.52
C ASP A 70 21.79 -9.95 -0.38
N GLY A 71 20.87 -9.97 -1.35
CA GLY A 71 19.69 -10.83 -1.38
C GLY A 71 18.54 -10.37 -0.47
N LYS A 72 18.66 -9.22 0.19
CA LYS A 72 17.64 -8.67 1.09
C LYS A 72 16.55 -7.97 0.30
N PRO A 73 15.29 -7.96 0.78
CA PRO A 73 14.19 -7.35 0.05
C PRO A 73 14.36 -5.83 -0.05
N THR A 74 14.22 -5.30 -1.27
CA THR A 74 14.31 -3.85 -1.50
C THR A 74 13.12 -3.11 -0.91
N ARG A 75 13.21 -1.78 -0.90
CA ARG A 75 12.13 -0.92 -0.43
C ARG A 75 10.84 -1.10 -1.23
N LEU A 76 10.95 -1.46 -2.51
CA LEU A 76 9.83 -1.83 -3.39
C LEU A 76 9.17 -3.12 -2.90
N ALA A 77 9.95 -4.18 -2.65
CA ALA A 77 9.41 -5.44 -2.15
C ALA A 77 8.78 -5.29 -0.75
N LEU A 78 9.43 -4.57 0.16
CA LEU A 78 8.92 -4.27 1.50
C LEU A 78 7.63 -3.42 1.46
N SER A 79 7.39 -2.68 0.37
CA SER A 79 6.14 -1.94 0.23
C SER A 79 4.91 -2.85 0.14
N ALA A 80 5.05 -4.10 -0.36
CA ALA A 80 3.97 -5.09 -0.33
C ALA A 80 3.57 -5.43 1.11
N HIS A 81 4.55 -5.66 1.97
CA HIS A 81 4.35 -5.98 3.39
C HIS A 81 3.66 -4.85 4.16
N ALA A 82 3.98 -3.59 3.84
CA ALA A 82 3.28 -2.44 4.40
C ALA A 82 1.77 -2.42 4.09
N TRP A 83 1.36 -3.12 3.02
CA TRP A 83 -0.02 -3.30 2.56
C TRP A 83 -0.60 -4.70 2.88
N GLY A 84 0.04 -5.42 3.79
CA GLY A 84 -0.42 -6.73 4.26
C GLY A 84 -0.37 -7.82 3.19
N GLU A 85 0.55 -7.69 2.23
CA GLU A 85 0.87 -8.74 1.25
C GLU A 85 2.24 -9.36 1.57
N PRO A 86 2.50 -10.61 1.14
CA PRO A 86 3.83 -11.19 1.26
C PRO A 86 4.85 -10.38 0.47
N VAL A 87 6.09 -10.30 0.99
CA VAL A 87 7.20 -9.64 0.31
C VAL A 87 7.56 -10.44 -0.95
N PRO A 88 7.38 -9.89 -2.16
CA PRO A 88 7.69 -10.61 -3.38
C PRO A 88 9.21 -10.74 -3.55
N LYS A 89 9.69 -11.96 -3.77
CA LYS A 89 11.12 -12.26 -3.98
C LYS A 89 11.49 -12.41 -5.45
N THR A 90 10.52 -12.59 -6.33
CA THR A 90 10.70 -12.83 -7.77
C THR A 90 9.72 -12.00 -8.59
N PRO A 91 10.03 -11.70 -9.86
CA PRO A 91 9.11 -10.99 -10.75
C PRO A 91 7.74 -11.69 -10.88
N ALA A 92 7.73 -13.02 -10.92
CA ALA A 92 6.49 -13.81 -10.93
C ALA A 92 5.65 -13.59 -9.67
N ALA A 93 6.26 -13.53 -8.48
CA ALA A 93 5.56 -13.22 -7.24
C ALA A 93 4.99 -11.81 -7.24
N ALA A 94 5.72 -10.83 -7.79
CA ALA A 94 5.20 -9.47 -7.97
C ALA A 94 4.03 -9.43 -8.97
N LYS A 95 4.11 -10.17 -10.08
CA LYS A 95 3.02 -10.28 -11.05
C LYS A 95 1.74 -10.82 -10.42
N LYS A 96 1.84 -11.85 -9.56
CA LYS A 96 0.70 -12.36 -8.77
C LYS A 96 0.06 -11.29 -7.88
N LEU A 97 0.87 -10.40 -7.29
CA LEU A 97 0.34 -9.25 -6.53
C LEU A 97 -0.40 -8.26 -7.44
N ALA A 98 0.13 -8.00 -8.63
CA ALA A 98 -0.53 -7.13 -9.61
C ALA A 98 -1.86 -7.73 -10.10
N GLU A 99 -1.89 -9.02 -10.39
CA GLU A 99 -3.10 -9.78 -10.76
C GLU A 99 -4.15 -9.73 -9.66
N LYS A 100 -3.75 -9.97 -8.40
CA LYS A 100 -4.61 -9.76 -7.23
C LYS A 100 -5.14 -8.32 -7.19
N GLY A 101 -4.30 -7.34 -7.51
CA GLY A 101 -4.71 -5.95 -7.60
C GLY A 101 -5.79 -5.70 -8.66
N THR A 102 -5.65 -6.30 -9.84
CA THR A 102 -6.65 -6.26 -10.92
C THR A 102 -7.97 -6.88 -10.47
N LEU A 103 -7.95 -8.07 -9.86
CA LEU A 103 -9.15 -8.74 -9.35
C LEU A 103 -9.90 -7.90 -8.30
N LEU A 104 -9.16 -7.20 -7.42
CA LEU A 104 -9.76 -6.30 -6.44
C LEU A 104 -10.45 -5.10 -7.11
N LEU A 105 -9.84 -4.53 -8.14
CA LEU A 105 -10.42 -3.41 -8.89
C LEU A 105 -11.66 -3.85 -9.67
N GLU A 106 -11.65 -5.02 -10.30
CA GLU A 106 -12.84 -5.56 -10.95
C GLU A 106 -14.00 -5.75 -9.97
N ARG A 107 -13.74 -6.36 -8.80
CA ARG A 107 -14.76 -6.51 -7.74
C ARG A 107 -15.29 -5.16 -7.26
N TYR A 108 -14.42 -4.17 -7.11
CA TYR A 108 -14.80 -2.80 -6.80
C TYR A 108 -15.73 -2.23 -7.87
N HIS A 109 -15.37 -2.31 -9.15
CA HIS A 109 -16.19 -1.80 -10.26
C HIS A 109 -17.56 -2.47 -10.30
N ARG A 110 -17.63 -3.81 -10.16
CA ARG A 110 -18.89 -4.56 -10.09
C ARG A 110 -19.76 -4.14 -8.90
N THR A 111 -19.15 -3.84 -7.76
CA THR A 111 -19.89 -3.39 -6.58
C THR A 111 -20.42 -1.97 -6.78
N GLN A 112 -19.63 -1.08 -7.39
CA GLN A 112 -20.06 0.28 -7.71
C GLN A 112 -21.18 0.31 -8.75
N THR A 113 -21.13 -0.52 -9.79
CA THR A 113 -22.22 -0.60 -10.78
C THR A 113 -23.51 -1.09 -10.13
N LYS A 114 -23.44 -2.11 -9.25
CA LYS A 114 -24.60 -2.60 -8.50
C LYS A 114 -25.19 -1.55 -7.55
N LEU A 115 -24.35 -0.74 -6.91
CA LEU A 115 -24.82 0.35 -6.05
C LEU A 115 -25.53 1.44 -6.87
N LYS A 116 -24.95 1.84 -8.00
CA LYS A 116 -25.55 2.83 -8.90
C LYS A 116 -26.90 2.37 -9.46
N SER A 117 -27.01 1.12 -9.91
CA SER A 117 -28.26 0.60 -10.45
C SER A 117 -29.35 0.45 -9.39
N LYS A 118 -28.99 0.24 -8.11
CA LYS A 118 -29.92 0.25 -6.98
C LYS A 118 -30.45 1.66 -6.70
N THR A 119 -29.60 2.67 -6.77
CA THR A 119 -29.97 4.07 -6.53
C THR A 119 -30.91 4.62 -7.62
N GLN A 120 -30.81 4.15 -8.86
CA GLN A 120 -31.66 4.59 -9.99
C GLN A 120 -33.05 3.92 -10.03
N LYS A 121 -33.32 2.93 -9.18
CA LYS A 121 -34.60 2.18 -9.14
C LYS A 121 -35.57 2.68 -8.05
N HIS A 122 -35.27 3.81 -7.42
CA HIS A 122 -36.12 4.52 -6.46
C HIS A 122 -36.36 5.93 -6.97
#